data_AF-A0A2V6DL33-F1
#
_entry.id   AF-A0A2V6DL33-F1
#
_cell.length_a   1.000
_cell.length_b   1.000
_cell.length_c   1.000
_cell.angle_alpha   90.00
_cell.angle_beta   90.00
_cell.angle_gamma   90.00
#
_symmetry.space_group_name_H-M   'P 1'
#
loop_
_entity.id
_entity.type
_entity.pdbx_description
1 polymer ?
#
loop_
_entity_poly.entity_id
_entity_poly.type
_entity_poly.pdbx_seq_one_letter_code
_entity_poly.pdbx_strand_id
1 'polypeptide(L)'
;MIKPKTGLTLAMLVLALSSGALADTFTVTNTNDTGTGSLRQAVTDANNHTGLDTIAFDIPGIGVHTITPATALPNITDAVTIDGYTQPGASANTLAVGDNAQLLIQLDGSTTAGNGLAFGPPGGSTVRGLIISNYQVGIFLSLGFQNGSSNNLIEGNFIGVDATGTTALATSTAVGTESSTSNTIGGTTPGARNVLCGTSNAVDLKFSNNNIVQGNYIGVSAAGTADLASGTGILIQQNSSSNIIGGTVTGAGNIIG
;
A
#
# COMPACT_ATOMS: atom_id res chain seq x y z
N MET A 1 -41.48 29.69 -56.50
CA MET A 1 -40.31 29.01 -55.90
C MET A 1 -40.15 29.50 -54.46
N ILE A 2 -40.77 28.80 -53.50
CA ILE A 2 -40.70 29.11 -52.07
C ILE A 2 -39.77 28.05 -51.44
N LYS A 3 -38.63 28.49 -50.89
CA LYS A 3 -37.67 27.63 -50.20
C LYS A 3 -38.17 27.29 -48.78
N PRO A 4 -38.01 26.05 -48.28
CA PRO A 4 -38.32 25.72 -46.89
C PRO A 4 -37.19 26.19 -45.96
N LYS A 5 -37.56 26.73 -44.79
CA LYS A 5 -36.62 27.00 -43.69
C LYS A 5 -36.47 25.76 -42.83
N THR A 6 -35.23 25.29 -42.76
CA THR A 6 -34.74 24.16 -41.97
C THR A 6 -34.93 24.41 -40.47
N GLY A 7 -35.48 23.42 -39.76
CA GLY A 7 -35.55 23.39 -38.31
C GLY A 7 -34.17 23.12 -37.71
N LEU A 8 -33.76 23.94 -36.74
CA LEU A 8 -32.53 23.76 -35.99
C LEU A 8 -32.90 23.07 -34.67
N THR A 9 -32.65 21.77 -34.56
CA THR A 9 -32.77 21.01 -33.32
C THR A 9 -31.64 21.42 -32.38
N LEU A 10 -31.99 22.03 -31.25
CA LEU A 10 -31.05 22.45 -30.21
C LEU A 10 -30.64 21.20 -29.40
N ALA A 11 -29.45 20.67 -29.65
CA ALA A 11 -28.87 19.64 -28.79
C ALA A 11 -28.38 20.30 -27.49
N MET A 12 -29.08 20.07 -26.38
CA MET A 12 -28.57 20.41 -25.05
C MET A 12 -27.40 19.49 -24.72
N LEU A 13 -26.19 20.04 -24.73
CA LEU A 13 -25.01 19.43 -24.13
C LEU A 13 -25.17 19.49 -22.61
N VAL A 14 -25.55 18.37 -22.00
CA VAL A 14 -25.50 18.22 -20.54
C VAL A 14 -24.04 18.03 -20.17
N LEU A 15 -23.40 19.10 -19.68
CA LEU A 15 -22.11 19.01 -19.03
C LEU A 15 -22.33 18.35 -17.66
N ALA A 16 -22.04 17.06 -17.55
CA ALA A 16 -22.00 16.39 -16.27
C ALA A 16 -20.80 16.93 -15.48
N LEU A 17 -21.05 17.91 -14.61
CA LEU A 17 -20.09 18.31 -13.57
C LEU A 17 -19.99 17.13 -12.60
N SER A 18 -18.88 16.39 -12.64
CA SER A 18 -18.59 15.39 -11.61
C SER A 18 -18.41 16.14 -10.29
N SER A 19 -19.36 15.99 -9.37
CA SER A 19 -19.16 16.37 -7.97
C SER A 19 -18.07 15.45 -7.40
N GLY A 20 -16.84 15.96 -7.27
CA GLY A 20 -15.86 15.29 -6.44
C GLY A 20 -16.39 15.29 -5.01
N ALA A 21 -16.66 14.12 -4.45
CA ALA A 21 -16.85 14.00 -3.01
C ALA A 21 -15.60 14.56 -2.32
N LEU A 22 -15.77 15.32 -1.23
CA LEU A 22 -14.65 15.74 -0.41
C LEU A 22 -14.05 14.49 0.24
N ALA A 23 -12.72 14.41 0.30
CA ALA A 23 -12.04 13.30 0.98
C ALA A 23 -12.39 13.33 2.48
N ASP A 24 -12.96 12.24 3.00
CA ASP A 24 -13.22 12.09 4.43
C ASP A 24 -12.00 11.51 5.15
N THR A 25 -11.90 11.75 6.46
CA THR A 25 -10.82 11.21 7.30
C THR A 25 -11.40 10.32 8.40
N PHE A 26 -11.10 9.02 8.32
CA PHE A 26 -11.47 8.03 9.32
C PHE A 26 -10.29 7.80 10.27
N THR A 27 -10.39 8.30 11.50
CA THR A 27 -9.29 8.25 12.48
C THR A 27 -9.36 7.01 13.36
N VAL A 28 -8.29 6.22 13.34
CA VAL A 28 -8.04 5.10 14.26
C VAL A 28 -7.47 5.64 15.57
N THR A 29 -8.11 5.33 16.69
CA THR A 29 -7.79 5.89 18.01
C THR A 29 -7.50 4.83 19.06
N ASN A 30 -7.58 3.55 18.71
CA ASN A 30 -7.24 2.44 19.59
C ASN A 30 -6.77 1.21 18.79
N THR A 31 -6.18 0.24 19.51
CA THR A 31 -5.65 -1.01 18.94
C THR A 31 -6.62 -2.18 19.03
N ASN A 32 -7.90 -1.94 19.35
CA ASN A 32 -8.89 -3.01 19.43
C ASN A 32 -9.18 -3.56 18.02
N ASP A 33 -9.48 -4.86 17.92
CA ASP A 33 -9.83 -5.51 16.64
C ASP A 33 -11.15 -5.01 16.04
N THR A 34 -12.10 -4.59 16.89
CA THR A 34 -13.44 -4.15 16.49
C THR A 34 -13.93 -2.97 17.32
N GLY A 35 -15.03 -2.35 16.88
CA GLY A 35 -15.68 -1.24 17.57
C GLY A 35 -15.18 0.12 17.12
N THR A 36 -15.82 1.17 17.65
CA THR A 36 -15.50 2.56 17.29
C THR A 36 -14.03 2.88 17.53
N GLY A 37 -13.41 3.54 16.54
CA GLY A 37 -11.99 3.93 16.59
C GLY A 37 -11.00 2.80 16.28
N SER A 38 -11.46 1.59 15.94
CA SER A 38 -10.59 0.52 15.44
C SER A 38 -10.24 0.70 13.97
N LEU A 39 -9.11 0.13 13.53
CA LEU A 39 -8.74 0.08 12.11
C LEU A 39 -9.79 -0.66 11.26
N ARG A 40 -10.38 -1.73 11.78
CA ARG A 40 -11.45 -2.46 11.09
C ARG A 40 -12.64 -1.57 10.78
N GLN A 41 -13.06 -0.75 11.74
CA GLN A 41 -14.13 0.22 11.54
C GLN A 41 -13.74 1.27 10.50
N ALA A 42 -12.53 1.84 10.60
CA ALA A 42 -12.05 2.84 9.64
C ALA A 42 -11.99 2.31 8.20
N VAL A 43 -11.54 1.06 7.98
CA VAL A 43 -11.59 0.41 6.66
C VAL A 43 -13.03 0.21 6.18
N THR A 44 -13.93 -0.16 7.08
CA THR A 44 -15.35 -0.35 6.73
C THR A 44 -16.00 0.97 6.33
N ASP A 45 -15.69 2.05 7.05
CA ASP A 45 -16.22 3.38 6.76
C ASP A 45 -15.67 3.91 5.42
N ALA A 46 -14.36 3.77 5.18
CA ALA A 46 -13.73 4.11 3.90
C ALA A 46 -14.32 3.33 2.72
N ASN A 47 -14.60 2.04 2.87
CA ASN A 47 -15.26 1.26 1.81
C ASN A 47 -16.72 1.68 1.55
N ASN A 48 -17.39 2.28 2.53
CA ASN A 48 -18.78 2.72 2.42
C ASN A 48 -18.91 4.18 2.00
N HIS A 49 -17.79 4.91 1.95
CA HIS A 49 -17.71 6.25 1.41
C HIS A 49 -17.11 6.20 0.00
N THR A 50 -17.59 7.06 -0.88
CA THR A 50 -17.20 7.02 -2.30
C THR A 50 -16.11 8.03 -2.59
N GLY A 51 -15.02 7.58 -3.19
CA GLY A 51 -13.92 8.45 -3.59
C GLY A 51 -12.77 8.39 -2.59
N LEU A 52 -11.67 9.05 -2.92
CA LEU A 52 -10.43 8.92 -2.16
C LEU A 52 -10.59 9.45 -0.74
N ASP A 53 -10.51 8.55 0.24
CA ASP A 53 -10.53 8.87 1.66
C ASP A 53 -9.14 8.74 2.31
N THR A 54 -9.06 9.16 3.57
CA THR A 54 -7.87 8.97 4.40
C THR A 54 -8.21 8.16 5.65
N ILE A 55 -7.47 7.10 5.90
CA ILE A 55 -7.39 6.46 7.21
C ILE A 55 -6.17 7.04 7.92
N ALA A 56 -6.45 7.80 8.98
CA ALA A 56 -5.45 8.41 9.85
C ALA A 56 -5.39 7.66 11.19
N PHE A 57 -4.31 7.86 11.92
CA PHE A 57 -4.04 7.30 13.24
C PHE A 57 -3.76 8.41 14.25
N ASP A 58 -4.39 8.32 15.43
CA ASP A 58 -4.18 9.14 16.62
C ASP A 58 -4.42 8.27 17.87
N ILE A 59 -3.64 7.20 18.00
CA ILE A 59 -3.74 6.26 19.11
C ILE A 59 -2.97 6.84 20.32
N PRO A 60 -3.60 6.99 21.51
CA PRO A 60 -2.90 7.48 22.68
C PRO A 60 -1.80 6.54 23.16
N GLY A 61 -0.65 7.09 23.54
CA GLY A 61 0.47 6.36 24.11
C GLY A 61 1.80 6.76 23.50
N ILE A 62 2.85 6.02 23.86
CA ILE A 62 4.20 6.18 23.30
C ILE A 62 4.65 4.88 22.66
N GLY A 63 5.57 4.98 21.69
CA GLY A 63 6.13 3.82 21.01
C GLY A 63 5.18 3.22 19.97
N VAL A 64 5.44 1.97 19.60
CA VAL A 64 4.69 1.28 18.56
C VAL A 64 3.33 0.83 19.11
N HIS A 65 2.27 1.19 18.39
CA HIS A 65 0.91 0.72 18.59
C HIS A 65 0.67 -0.50 17.71
N THR A 66 0.71 -1.69 18.33
CA THR A 66 0.45 -2.94 17.63
C THR A 66 -1.04 -3.24 17.60
N ILE A 67 -1.59 -3.34 16.39
CA ILE A 67 -2.93 -3.79 16.08
C ILE A 67 -2.81 -5.25 15.65
N THR A 68 -3.49 -6.14 16.36
CA THR A 68 -3.46 -7.59 16.09
C THR A 68 -4.88 -8.04 15.74
N PRO A 69 -5.24 -8.05 14.45
CA PRO A 69 -6.58 -8.46 14.04
C PRO A 69 -6.86 -9.91 14.46
N ALA A 70 -8.06 -10.18 14.97
CA ALA A 70 -8.49 -11.53 15.34
C ALA A 70 -8.93 -12.35 14.11
N THR A 71 -9.28 -11.65 13.03
CA THR A 71 -9.61 -12.20 11.71
C THR A 71 -9.08 -11.26 10.64
N ALA A 72 -9.06 -11.70 9.37
CA ALA A 72 -8.69 -10.85 8.25
C ALA A 72 -9.44 -9.51 8.31
N LEU A 73 -8.72 -8.40 8.09
CA LEU A 73 -9.33 -7.09 7.93
C LEU A 73 -10.27 -7.12 6.70
N PRO A 74 -11.31 -6.27 6.67
CA PRO A 74 -12.14 -6.14 5.48
C PRO A 74 -11.27 -5.81 4.26
N ASN A 75 -11.57 -6.43 3.12
CA ASN A 75 -10.91 -6.09 1.86
C ASN A 75 -11.15 -4.61 1.55
N ILE A 76 -10.14 -3.92 1.04
CA ILE A 76 -10.23 -2.51 0.65
C ILE A 76 -10.74 -2.46 -0.79
N THR A 77 -11.93 -1.89 -0.98
CA THR A 77 -12.66 -1.89 -2.25
C THR A 77 -12.94 -0.48 -2.78
N ASP A 78 -12.66 0.57 -2.01
CA ASP A 78 -12.62 1.95 -2.48
C ASP A 78 -11.21 2.53 -2.32
N ALA A 79 -10.94 3.64 -3.01
CA ALA A 79 -9.62 4.26 -3.00
C ALA A 79 -9.37 4.90 -1.64
N VAL A 80 -8.25 4.58 -1.01
CA VAL A 80 -7.95 5.10 0.33
C VAL A 80 -6.46 5.36 0.51
N THR A 81 -6.14 6.45 1.20
CA THR A 81 -4.81 6.70 1.75
C THR A 81 -4.78 6.18 3.17
N ILE A 82 -3.99 5.14 3.44
CA ILE A 82 -3.71 4.67 4.80
C ILE A 82 -2.36 5.25 5.20
N ASP A 83 -2.39 6.30 6.04
CA ASP A 83 -1.20 7.08 6.39
C ASP A 83 -0.81 6.89 7.86
N GLY A 84 0.07 5.92 8.11
CA GLY A 84 0.66 5.68 9.42
C GLY A 84 1.51 6.84 9.93
N TYR A 85 1.96 7.76 9.06
CA TYR A 85 2.71 8.94 9.49
C TYR A 85 1.84 10.00 10.17
N THR A 86 0.50 9.87 10.16
CA THR A 86 -0.34 10.79 10.93
C THR A 86 -0.27 10.50 12.43
N GLN A 87 0.15 9.30 12.84
CA GLN A 87 0.30 8.94 14.25
C GLN A 87 1.28 9.90 14.94
N PRO A 88 0.90 10.58 16.03
CA PRO A 88 1.80 11.46 16.76
C PRO A 88 3.14 10.77 17.13
N GLY A 89 4.25 11.40 16.72
CA GLY A 89 5.61 10.89 16.92
C GLY A 89 6.19 10.12 15.73
N ALA A 90 5.38 9.77 14.74
CA ALA A 90 5.87 9.14 13.52
C ALA A 90 6.60 10.16 12.63
N SER A 91 7.56 9.69 11.83
CA SER A 91 8.28 10.54 10.87
C SER A 91 8.79 9.74 9.69
N ALA A 92 8.70 10.30 8.49
CA ALA A 92 9.20 9.68 7.27
C ALA A 92 10.73 9.72 7.20
N ASN A 93 11.30 8.77 6.44
CA ASN A 93 12.73 8.72 6.20
C ASN A 93 13.25 10.00 5.51
N THR A 94 14.41 10.46 5.97
CA THR A 94 15.11 11.64 5.41
C THR A 94 16.51 11.30 4.90
N LEU A 95 17.00 10.07 5.13
CA LEU A 95 18.34 9.66 4.75
C LEU A 95 18.43 9.26 3.28
N ALA A 96 19.40 9.84 2.56
CA ALA A 96 19.72 9.42 1.21
C ALA A 96 20.15 7.93 1.16
N VAL A 97 20.94 7.50 2.15
CA VAL A 97 21.41 6.12 2.36
C VAL A 97 21.05 5.68 3.78
N GLY A 98 20.47 4.50 3.94
CA GLY A 98 19.85 4.05 5.19
C GLY A 98 18.41 4.55 5.33
N ASP A 99 17.70 4.09 6.34
CA ASP A 99 16.33 4.49 6.64
C ASP A 99 16.22 4.85 8.12
N ASN A 100 15.80 6.09 8.40
CA ASN A 100 15.59 6.58 9.77
C ASN A 100 14.11 6.86 10.08
N ALA A 101 13.18 6.35 9.27
CA ALA A 101 11.78 6.56 9.53
C ALA A 101 11.40 6.03 10.92
N GLN A 102 10.51 6.76 11.60
CA GLN A 102 9.89 6.33 12.84
C GLN A 102 8.46 5.90 12.51
N LEU A 103 8.25 4.60 12.36
CA LEU A 103 6.94 4.02 12.10
C LEU A 103 6.35 3.55 13.44
N LEU A 104 5.14 4.01 13.76
CA LEU A 104 4.52 3.76 15.06
C LEU A 104 3.26 2.90 14.99
N ILE A 105 2.78 2.55 13.79
CA ILE A 105 1.62 1.68 13.62
C ILE A 105 2.08 0.33 13.09
N GLN A 106 1.85 -0.73 13.86
CA GLN A 106 2.16 -2.09 13.46
C GLN A 106 0.87 -2.90 13.26
N LEU A 107 0.74 -3.51 12.08
CA LEU A 107 -0.21 -4.57 11.83
C LEU A 107 0.49 -5.92 12.03
N ASP A 108 0.05 -6.66 13.04
CA ASP A 108 0.59 -7.97 13.39
C ASP A 108 -0.41 -9.09 13.06
N GLY A 109 -0.04 -9.93 12.09
CA GLY A 109 -0.82 -11.08 11.65
C GLY A 109 -0.59 -12.36 12.45
N SER A 110 0.14 -12.33 13.57
CA SER A 110 0.50 -13.52 14.35
C SER A 110 -0.68 -14.42 14.77
N THR A 111 -1.90 -13.89 14.82
CA THR A 111 -3.14 -14.63 15.11
C THR A 111 -4.08 -14.81 13.90
N THR A 112 -3.76 -14.24 12.74
CA THR A 112 -4.63 -14.22 11.56
C THR A 112 -3.92 -14.82 10.35
N ALA A 113 -4.49 -15.88 9.77
CA ALA A 113 -4.03 -16.39 8.49
C ALA A 113 -4.44 -15.47 7.33
N GLY A 114 -3.57 -15.34 6.32
CA GLY A 114 -3.87 -14.65 5.07
C GLY A 114 -3.12 -13.32 4.92
N ASN A 115 -3.80 -12.34 4.33
CA ASN A 115 -3.21 -11.06 3.95
C ASN A 115 -3.34 -10.02 5.07
N GLY A 116 -2.35 -9.14 5.22
CA GLY A 116 -2.45 -7.99 6.12
C GLY A 116 -3.44 -6.96 5.59
N LEU A 117 -3.15 -6.41 4.42
CA LEU A 117 -4.06 -5.55 3.66
C LEU A 117 -4.29 -6.15 2.27
N ALA A 118 -5.55 -6.28 1.87
CA ALA A 118 -5.93 -6.79 0.55
C ALA A 118 -6.77 -5.77 -0.19
N PHE A 119 -6.37 -5.44 -1.42
CA PHE A 119 -6.99 -4.38 -2.23
C PHE A 119 -7.67 -4.97 -3.46
N GLY A 120 -8.88 -4.49 -3.75
CA GLY A 120 -9.64 -4.79 -4.96
C GLY A 120 -9.65 -3.64 -5.97
N PRO A 121 -10.32 -3.83 -7.11
CA PRO A 121 -10.64 -2.75 -8.05
C PRO A 121 -11.54 -1.69 -7.39
N PRO A 122 -11.44 -0.41 -7.82
CA PRO A 122 -10.64 0.08 -8.95
C PRO A 122 -9.14 0.25 -8.64
N GLY A 123 -8.75 0.20 -7.36
CA GLY A 123 -7.43 0.60 -6.89
C GLY A 123 -7.29 2.12 -6.75
N GLY A 124 -6.06 2.65 -6.85
CA GLY A 124 -5.80 4.06 -6.58
C GLY A 124 -5.51 4.38 -5.11
N SER A 125 -5.23 3.37 -4.29
CA SER A 125 -4.94 3.53 -2.87
C SER A 125 -3.47 3.82 -2.61
N THR A 126 -3.19 4.49 -1.49
CA THR A 126 -1.83 4.73 -0.99
C THR A 126 -1.67 4.07 0.38
N VAL A 127 -0.56 3.37 0.61
CA VAL A 127 -0.20 2.84 1.92
C VAL A 127 1.18 3.33 2.29
N ARG A 128 1.30 3.97 3.46
CA ARG A 128 2.56 4.55 3.93
C ARG A 128 2.69 4.57 5.44
N GLY A 129 3.94 4.49 5.93
CA GLY A 129 4.26 4.65 7.34
C GLY A 129 3.80 3.49 8.24
N LEU A 130 3.57 2.30 7.67
CA LEU A 130 3.13 1.12 8.43
C LEU A 130 4.23 0.07 8.58
N ILE A 131 4.23 -0.58 9.74
CA ILE A 131 4.92 -1.85 9.96
C ILE A 131 3.90 -2.97 9.73
N ILE A 132 4.18 -3.92 8.84
CA ILE A 132 3.26 -5.03 8.55
C ILE A 132 4.02 -6.35 8.61
N SER A 133 3.64 -7.22 9.54
CA SER A 133 4.41 -8.43 9.85
C SER A 133 3.52 -9.62 10.18
N ASN A 134 4.07 -10.83 10.07
CA ASN A 134 3.42 -12.08 10.47
C ASN A 134 2.19 -12.46 9.62
N TYR A 135 2.21 -12.14 8.32
CA TYR A 135 1.14 -12.48 7.36
C TYR A 135 1.64 -13.44 6.27
N GLN A 136 0.72 -14.14 5.59
CA GLN A 136 1.06 -14.83 4.35
C GLN A 136 1.49 -13.83 3.27
N VAL A 137 0.73 -12.75 3.11
CA VAL A 137 1.10 -11.61 2.28
C VAL A 137 0.91 -10.33 3.10
N GLY A 138 1.94 -9.49 3.23
CA GLY A 138 1.81 -8.22 3.96
C GLY A 138 0.77 -7.30 3.31
N ILE A 139 1.04 -6.92 2.06
CA ILE A 139 0.10 -6.16 1.21
C ILE A 139 -0.15 -6.95 -0.07
N PHE A 140 -1.42 -7.23 -0.36
CA PHE A 140 -1.85 -7.93 -1.57
C PHE A 140 -2.73 -7.04 -2.46
N LEU A 141 -2.24 -6.73 -3.66
CA LEU A 141 -2.92 -5.85 -4.63
C LEU A 141 -3.85 -6.64 -5.55
N SER A 142 -4.68 -7.49 -4.94
CA SER A 142 -5.67 -8.32 -5.63
C SER A 142 -6.66 -8.92 -4.63
N LEU A 143 -7.88 -9.19 -5.09
CA LEU A 143 -8.86 -10.02 -4.39
C LEU A 143 -9.14 -11.35 -5.13
N GLY A 144 -8.23 -11.75 -6.02
CA GLY A 144 -8.28 -13.01 -6.76
C GLY A 144 -7.93 -12.87 -8.25
N PHE A 145 -7.97 -13.99 -8.95
CA PHE A 145 -7.66 -14.04 -10.38
C PHE A 145 -8.59 -13.14 -11.20
N GLN A 146 -8.02 -12.27 -12.05
CA GLN A 146 -8.73 -11.22 -12.81
C GLN A 146 -9.43 -10.16 -11.93
N ASN A 147 -9.10 -10.09 -10.64
CA ASN A 147 -9.65 -9.14 -9.68
C ASN A 147 -8.51 -8.33 -9.02
N GLY A 148 -7.58 -7.84 -9.86
CA GLY A 148 -6.40 -7.09 -9.42
C GLY A 148 -6.68 -5.62 -9.15
N SER A 149 -5.92 -5.04 -8.22
CA SER A 149 -6.01 -3.62 -7.86
C SER A 149 -4.88 -2.83 -8.53
N SER A 150 -5.21 -1.75 -9.23
CA SER A 150 -4.27 -1.01 -10.09
C SER A 150 -4.02 0.41 -9.59
N ASN A 151 -2.93 1.02 -10.03
CA ASN A 151 -2.58 2.41 -9.69
C ASN A 151 -2.40 2.67 -8.18
N ASN A 152 -2.01 1.66 -7.41
CA ASN A 152 -1.71 1.82 -5.98
C ASN A 152 -0.28 2.30 -5.76
N LEU A 153 -0.06 3.03 -4.67
CA LEU A 153 1.25 3.48 -4.20
C LEU A 153 1.56 2.88 -2.84
N ILE A 154 2.61 2.06 -2.77
CA ILE A 154 3.11 1.46 -1.53
C ILE A 154 4.47 2.07 -1.24
N GLU A 155 4.55 2.97 -0.26
CA GLU A 155 5.76 3.77 -0.01
C GLU A 155 6.07 3.92 1.48
N GLY A 156 7.34 3.99 1.86
CA GLY A 156 7.71 4.32 3.24
C GLY A 156 7.22 3.32 4.30
N ASN A 157 7.06 2.03 3.95
CA ASN A 157 6.59 0.97 4.84
C ASN A 157 7.71 0.00 5.22
N PHE A 158 7.58 -0.62 6.39
CA PHE A 158 8.41 -1.73 6.83
C PHE A 158 7.57 -3.01 6.80
N ILE A 159 7.85 -3.93 5.87
CA ILE A 159 7.01 -5.11 5.66
C ILE A 159 7.84 -6.38 5.79
N GLY A 160 7.43 -7.23 6.74
CA GLY A 160 8.13 -8.47 7.12
C GLY A 160 9.42 -8.23 7.91
N VAL A 161 9.59 -7.05 8.48
CA VAL A 161 10.64 -6.71 9.42
C VAL A 161 10.04 -6.08 10.68
N ASP A 162 10.82 -6.03 11.76
CA ASP A 162 10.42 -5.33 12.98
C ASP A 162 10.38 -3.80 12.82
N ALA A 163 9.93 -3.10 13.86
CA ALA A 163 9.82 -1.64 13.87
C ALA A 163 11.15 -0.90 13.67
N THR A 164 12.28 -1.57 13.86
CA THR A 164 13.62 -0.99 13.62
C THR A 164 14.12 -1.27 12.20
N GLY A 165 13.45 -2.17 11.47
CA GLY A 165 13.88 -2.66 10.17
C GLY A 165 15.17 -3.48 10.22
N THR A 166 15.54 -4.06 11.37
CA THR A 166 16.80 -4.81 11.53
C THR A 166 16.61 -6.31 11.74
N THR A 167 15.40 -6.74 12.08
CA THR A 167 15.07 -8.16 12.27
C THR A 167 13.99 -8.58 11.30
N ALA A 168 14.19 -9.67 10.55
CA ALA A 168 13.14 -10.29 9.75
C ALA A 168 12.08 -10.93 10.64
N LEU A 169 10.81 -10.77 10.27
CA LEU A 169 9.65 -11.37 10.92
C LEU A 169 8.93 -12.31 9.94
N ALA A 170 7.97 -13.09 10.43
CA ALA A 170 7.36 -14.19 9.69
C ALA A 170 6.33 -13.73 8.64
N THR A 171 6.74 -12.98 7.63
CA THR A 171 5.91 -12.65 6.46
C THR A 171 6.36 -13.45 5.24
N SER A 172 5.48 -14.23 4.60
CA SER A 172 5.89 -15.05 3.44
C SER A 172 6.18 -14.19 2.21
N THR A 173 5.21 -13.37 1.81
CA THR A 173 5.39 -12.38 0.74
C THR A 173 5.21 -10.97 1.29
N ALA A 174 6.19 -10.07 1.15
CA ALA A 174 6.03 -8.72 1.70
C ALA A 174 4.98 -7.93 0.90
N VAL A 175 5.18 -7.77 -0.41
CA VAL A 175 4.19 -7.18 -1.33
C VAL A 175 3.91 -8.14 -2.47
N GLY A 176 2.64 -8.52 -2.64
CA GLY A 176 2.20 -9.40 -3.72
C GLY A 176 1.20 -8.71 -4.64
N THR A 177 1.27 -9.01 -5.93
CA THR A 177 0.31 -8.51 -6.92
C THR A 177 -0.21 -9.65 -7.79
N GLU A 178 -1.49 -9.63 -8.13
CA GLU A 178 -2.10 -10.62 -9.03
C GLU A 178 -3.10 -9.96 -9.98
N SER A 179 -2.91 -10.14 -11.29
CA SER A 179 -3.75 -9.54 -12.34
C SER A 179 -3.90 -8.02 -12.22
N SER A 180 -2.83 -7.34 -11.78
CA SER A 180 -2.83 -5.90 -11.49
C SER A 180 -1.92 -5.13 -12.44
N THR A 181 -2.15 -3.82 -12.58
CA THR A 181 -1.29 -2.97 -13.40
C THR A 181 -0.97 -1.63 -12.76
N SER A 182 0.15 -1.05 -13.18
CA SER A 182 0.48 0.36 -12.90
C SER A 182 0.63 0.68 -11.41
N ASN A 183 0.96 -0.31 -10.58
CA ASN A 183 1.26 -0.08 -9.17
C ASN A 183 2.72 0.38 -9.00
N THR A 184 2.95 1.22 -8.00
CA THR A 184 4.30 1.66 -7.61
C THR A 184 4.62 1.15 -6.21
N ILE A 185 5.71 0.40 -6.10
CA ILE A 185 6.26 -0.09 -4.84
C ILE A 185 7.59 0.64 -4.63
N GLY A 186 7.56 1.60 -3.71
CA GLY A 186 8.66 2.50 -3.36
C GLY A 186 8.59 3.84 -4.11
N GLY A 187 9.74 4.49 -4.26
CA GLY A 187 9.85 5.79 -4.92
C GLY A 187 11.28 6.31 -4.91
N THR A 188 11.51 7.44 -5.58
CA THR A 188 12.87 8.01 -5.74
C THR A 188 13.31 8.92 -4.61
N THR A 189 12.39 9.31 -3.73
CA THR A 189 12.69 10.12 -2.54
C THR A 189 13.02 9.21 -1.34
N PRO A 190 13.85 9.68 -0.38
CA PRO A 190 14.11 8.93 0.84
C PRO A 190 12.85 8.46 1.57
N GLY A 191 11.84 9.33 1.71
CA GLY A 191 10.59 9.03 2.41
C GLY A 191 9.70 7.99 1.75
N ALA A 192 9.93 7.67 0.46
CA ALA A 192 9.15 6.66 -0.25
C ALA A 192 9.76 5.24 -0.17
N ARG A 193 10.98 5.11 0.36
CA ARG A 193 11.69 3.82 0.50
C ARG A 193 10.91 2.86 1.39
N ASN A 194 10.58 1.69 0.87
CA ASN A 194 10.14 0.59 1.73
C ASN A 194 11.34 -0.25 2.18
N VAL A 195 11.24 -0.87 3.35
CA VAL A 195 12.10 -1.96 3.82
C VAL A 195 11.28 -3.25 3.78
N LEU A 196 11.61 -4.14 2.85
CA LEU A 196 10.82 -5.32 2.50
C LEU A 196 11.61 -6.59 2.76
N CYS A 197 11.06 -7.50 3.55
CA CYS A 197 11.61 -8.83 3.75
C CYS A 197 10.49 -9.86 3.68
N GLY A 198 10.64 -10.87 2.83
CA GLY A 198 9.69 -11.97 2.75
C GLY A 198 10.42 -13.30 2.85
N THR A 199 9.93 -14.24 3.66
CA THR A 199 10.57 -15.54 3.84
C THR A 199 10.50 -16.40 2.58
N SER A 200 9.53 -16.15 1.70
CA SER A 200 9.43 -16.73 0.37
C SER A 200 9.83 -15.72 -0.72
N ASN A 201 9.16 -14.57 -0.76
CA ASN A 201 9.43 -13.50 -1.73
C ASN A 201 9.29 -12.12 -1.06
N ALA A 202 10.19 -11.17 -1.27
CA ALA A 202 9.91 -9.81 -0.81
C ALA A 202 8.86 -9.13 -1.72
N VAL A 203 9.05 -9.17 -3.04
CA VAL A 203 8.03 -8.70 -4.01
C VAL A 203 7.68 -9.82 -4.99
N ASP A 204 6.38 -10.06 -5.20
CA ASP A 204 5.87 -11.03 -6.17
C ASP A 204 4.91 -10.37 -7.17
N LEU A 205 5.30 -10.33 -8.44
CA LEU A 205 4.52 -9.79 -9.56
C LEU A 205 3.98 -10.93 -10.43
N LYS A 206 2.74 -11.34 -10.16
CA LYS A 206 2.08 -12.48 -10.82
C LYS A 206 0.99 -11.99 -11.78
N PHE A 207 1.02 -12.42 -13.05
CA PHE A 207 0.09 -11.94 -14.10
C PHE A 207 -0.06 -10.39 -14.13
N SER A 208 0.97 -9.65 -13.74
CA SER A 208 0.90 -8.23 -13.42
C SER A 208 1.85 -7.45 -14.32
N ASN A 209 1.36 -6.33 -14.85
CA ASN A 209 2.04 -5.58 -15.91
C ASN A 209 2.27 -4.12 -15.52
N ASN A 210 3.27 -3.48 -16.14
CA ASN A 210 3.51 -2.04 -15.99
C ASN A 210 3.67 -1.56 -14.53
N ASN A 211 4.10 -2.43 -13.62
CA ASN A 211 4.38 -2.04 -12.24
C ASN A 211 5.80 -1.53 -12.11
N ILE A 212 6.02 -0.65 -11.14
CA ILE A 212 7.33 -0.08 -10.83
C ILE A 212 7.73 -0.51 -9.43
N VAL A 213 8.89 -1.14 -9.29
CA VAL A 213 9.51 -1.48 -8.00
C VAL A 213 10.82 -0.73 -7.93
N GLN A 214 10.88 0.38 -7.19
CA GLN A 214 12.05 1.28 -7.20
C GLN A 214 12.37 1.87 -5.83
N GLY A 215 13.65 2.13 -5.57
CA GLY A 215 14.12 2.81 -4.36
C GLY A 215 13.89 2.06 -3.06
N ASN A 216 13.64 0.74 -3.12
CA ASN A 216 13.38 -0.09 -1.95
C ASN A 216 14.64 -0.72 -1.39
N TYR A 217 14.62 -1.04 -0.10
CA TYR A 217 15.57 -1.93 0.56
C TYR A 217 14.89 -3.30 0.70
N ILE A 218 15.45 -4.31 0.05
CA ILE A 218 14.83 -5.62 -0.13
C ILE A 218 15.77 -6.69 0.41
N GLY A 219 15.33 -7.43 1.42
CA GLY A 219 16.13 -8.45 2.09
C GLY A 219 17.34 -7.90 2.87
N VAL A 220 17.42 -6.59 3.05
CA VAL A 220 18.48 -5.93 3.85
C VAL A 220 17.85 -5.10 4.95
N SER A 221 18.62 -4.87 6.01
CA SER A 221 18.26 -3.99 7.12
C SER A 221 17.89 -2.58 6.65
N ALA A 222 17.19 -1.81 7.48
CA ALA A 222 16.92 -0.38 7.27
C ALA A 222 18.20 0.44 6.99
N ALA A 223 19.35 0.05 7.54
CA ALA A 223 20.64 0.68 7.23
C ALA A 223 21.16 0.38 5.81
N GLY A 224 20.60 -0.62 5.13
CA GLY A 224 20.99 -1.09 3.81
C GLY A 224 22.24 -1.97 3.80
N THR A 225 22.72 -2.43 4.97
CA THR A 225 24.04 -3.06 5.11
C THR A 225 24.02 -4.52 5.54
N ALA A 226 23.10 -4.92 6.43
CA ALA A 226 22.99 -6.30 6.89
C ALA A 226 21.95 -7.07 6.07
N ASP A 227 22.30 -8.28 5.63
CA ASP A 227 21.37 -9.23 5.03
C ASP A 227 20.40 -9.77 6.09
N LEU A 228 19.11 -9.78 5.77
CA LEU A 228 18.03 -10.28 6.61
C LEU A 228 17.56 -11.69 6.22
N ALA A 229 18.26 -12.35 5.28
CA ALA A 229 17.95 -13.67 4.76
C ALA A 229 16.52 -13.76 4.21
N SER A 230 16.13 -12.78 3.40
CA SER A 230 14.91 -12.87 2.59
C SER A 230 15.00 -14.06 1.64
N GLY A 231 13.85 -14.59 1.21
CA GLY A 231 13.78 -15.55 0.11
C GLY A 231 14.14 -14.88 -1.22
N THR A 232 13.29 -15.01 -2.24
CA THR A 232 13.48 -14.28 -3.50
C THR A 232 13.27 -12.78 -3.28
N GLY A 233 14.22 -11.92 -3.67
CA GLY A 233 14.04 -10.47 -3.56
C GLY A 233 12.84 -9.97 -4.38
N ILE A 234 12.88 -10.16 -5.71
CA ILE A 234 11.77 -9.80 -6.60
C ILE A 234 11.51 -10.96 -7.56
N LEU A 235 10.31 -11.52 -7.50
CA LEU A 235 9.83 -12.55 -8.41
C LEU A 235 8.87 -11.94 -9.44
N ILE A 236 9.15 -12.13 -10.72
CA ILE A 236 8.25 -11.75 -11.83
C ILE A 236 7.85 -13.03 -12.55
N GLN A 237 6.56 -13.35 -12.57
CA GLN A 237 6.11 -14.66 -13.03
C GLN A 237 4.79 -14.64 -13.80
N GLN A 238 4.56 -15.71 -14.56
CA GLN A 238 3.30 -16.00 -15.25
C GLN A 238 2.85 -14.87 -16.21
N ASN A 239 3.62 -14.66 -17.28
CA ASN A 239 3.35 -13.66 -18.33
C ASN A 239 3.23 -12.20 -17.83
N SER A 240 3.75 -11.89 -16.64
CA SER A 240 3.99 -10.51 -16.19
C SER A 240 4.99 -9.81 -17.12
N SER A 241 4.65 -8.61 -17.59
CA SER A 241 5.39 -7.89 -18.63
C SER A 241 5.46 -6.38 -18.37
N SER A 242 6.46 -5.73 -18.97
CA SER A 242 6.66 -4.27 -18.88
C SER A 242 6.81 -3.73 -17.45
N ASN A 243 7.22 -4.56 -16.49
CA ASN A 243 7.52 -4.11 -15.14
C ASN A 243 8.91 -3.48 -15.09
N ILE A 244 9.06 -2.39 -14.33
CA ILE A 244 10.31 -1.68 -14.14
C ILE A 244 10.85 -2.02 -12.76
N ILE A 245 12.04 -2.63 -12.72
CA ILE A 245 12.75 -2.91 -11.48
C ILE A 245 13.91 -1.94 -11.36
N GLY A 246 13.70 -0.93 -10.53
CA GLY A 246 14.58 0.20 -10.33
C GLY A 246 14.31 1.33 -11.33
N GLY A 247 15.36 1.92 -11.88
CA GLY A 247 15.27 2.99 -12.86
C GLY A 247 16.62 3.69 -13.07
N THR A 248 16.67 4.61 -14.04
CA THR A 248 17.90 5.35 -14.37
C THR A 248 18.06 6.64 -13.57
N VAL A 249 17.00 7.11 -12.92
CA VAL A 249 17.04 8.33 -12.10
C VAL A 249 17.64 8.03 -10.72
N THR A 250 18.31 9.03 -10.14
CA THR A 250 18.87 8.90 -8.79
C THR A 250 17.78 8.52 -7.79
N GLY A 251 18.09 7.56 -6.91
CA GLY A 251 17.14 7.03 -5.92
C GLY A 251 16.21 5.93 -6.45
N ALA A 252 16.16 5.65 -7.75
CA ALA A 252 15.32 4.57 -8.28
C ALA A 252 15.90 3.17 -8.02
N GLY A 253 17.21 3.02 -7.82
CA GLY A 253 17.83 1.71 -7.59
C GLY A 253 17.31 1.04 -6.31
N ASN A 254 16.91 -0.24 -6.42
CA ASN A 254 16.67 -1.07 -5.25
C ASN A 254 18.01 -1.58 -4.69
N ILE A 255 18.12 -1.68 -3.36
CA ILE A 255 19.20 -2.42 -2.70
C ILE A 255 18.63 -3.80 -2.36
N ILE A 256 19.25 -4.86 -2.89
CA ILE A 256 18.79 -6.25 -2.74
C ILE A 256 19.90 -7.07 -2.11
N GLY A 257 19.60 -7.72 -0.99
CA GLY A 257 20.47 -8.65 -0.24
C GLY A 257 20.36 -10.07 -0.75
#